data_AF-A0A7V9L236-F1
#
_entry.id   AF-A0A7V9L236-F1
#
_cell.length_a   1.000
_cell.length_b   1.000
_cell.length_c   1.000
_cell.angle_alpha   90.00
_cell.angle_beta   90.00
_cell.angle_gamma   90.00
#
_symmetry.space_group_name_H-M   'P 1'
#
loop_
_entity.id
_entity.type
_entity.pdbx_description
1 polymer ?
#
loop_
_entity_poly.entity_id
_entity_poly.type
_entity_poly.pdbx_seq_one_letter_code
_entity_poly.pdbx_strand_id
1 'polypeptide(L)'
;MQRGWLLVICAACGNTTTSQPAQTSAAPVPGTTIPGAPAVATCDAAVPDRACKPGVALRVCKPGDADRVGEWRYAIAAPAFSRTENVTADELKAAWAKSSFTATADAIAALTTQLGDGHAVPLADTARPDVTDTLWAIVPADELMPNWKVVTVDGVHPLDHKPGPLAVPLCGSAASSATKIAVRNIDPEKLTVLVMTGTTALTRFTSKLMEEKGVLYPLPGVEPWLAAADFVHISNEVSFLPKCNTGDGKPTMQFCSKESYIELLEKSHANIIELTGSHLHDFGHDWIKNTIAMYEKRGWIWFGGGRDQVEATTPRLLEHKGNKLAFLGCNAPMTEWKVLRRGPGVAACDLPRMQWQIADLRKRGYVPIVSVQHDEVYKHDPPQGLVRDLRALADAGPAFVMGSQAHCPHPWEVHRGAYVHYGPGNFYFDQFWHPVRDAAQDKLYIHANKLLTVGHLYTRIEERGRPRVLDAKERTELLTDLAGAQTRLPKGAEPWGAPLDIPMTRDRPDSIVINGQLHAITVKTPAKIEPDKKYPLVVDVGLPVDDDNAFVVKPSKSAASAKEFNAVIVEMMQARYPIDHASVTFSKPAAPTKPTKPAKKK
;
A
#
# COMPACT_ATOMS: atom_id res chain seq x y z
N MET A 1 54.44 4.03 -6.56
CA MET A 1 55.44 5.07 -6.90
C MET A 1 54.74 6.41 -6.85
N GLN A 2 55.22 7.30 -5.97
CA GLN A 2 54.75 8.67 -5.75
C GLN A 2 55.03 9.58 -6.94
N ARG A 3 54.25 10.68 -7.03
CA ARG A 3 54.62 12.10 -7.30
C ARG A 3 53.44 12.77 -8.02
N GLY A 4 53.01 13.99 -7.72
CA GLY A 4 53.49 15.03 -6.83
C GLY A 4 52.63 16.29 -7.06
N TRP A 5 52.42 17.07 -6.01
CA TRP A 5 51.75 18.38 -6.02
C TRP A 5 52.61 19.44 -6.73
N LEU A 6 52.01 20.54 -7.22
CA LEU A 6 52.56 21.89 -7.01
C LEU A 6 51.54 23.01 -7.25
N LEU A 7 51.41 23.85 -6.22
CA LEU A 7 50.83 25.19 -6.17
C LEU A 7 51.76 26.21 -6.86
N VAL A 8 51.21 27.29 -7.43
CA VAL A 8 51.95 28.56 -7.56
C VAL A 8 51.07 29.74 -7.13
N ILE A 9 51.62 30.51 -6.19
CA ILE A 9 51.15 31.76 -5.60
C ILE A 9 51.78 32.92 -6.37
N CYS A 10 51.07 34.05 -6.53
CA CYS A 10 51.70 35.37 -6.39
C CYS A 10 50.68 36.44 -6.01
N ALA A 11 51.09 37.27 -5.04
CA ALA A 11 50.33 38.34 -4.42
C ALA A 11 50.90 39.72 -4.80
N ALA A 12 49.99 40.69 -4.89
CA ALA A 12 50.05 42.12 -4.47
C ALA A 12 51.15 43.07 -4.99
N CYS A 13 50.72 44.21 -5.57
CA CYS A 13 50.78 45.58 -4.99
C CYS A 13 50.82 46.70 -6.07
N GLY A 14 50.07 47.80 -5.86
CA GLY A 14 50.55 49.17 -6.17
C GLY A 14 49.74 50.09 -7.11
N ASN A 15 48.85 50.91 -6.51
CA ASN A 15 48.41 52.31 -6.77
C ASN A 15 48.59 53.01 -8.15
N THR A 16 47.55 53.70 -8.64
CA THR A 16 47.41 55.19 -8.56
C THR A 16 46.10 55.75 -9.20
N THR A 17 45.42 56.61 -8.42
CA THR A 17 44.59 57.80 -8.72
C THR A 17 43.99 58.06 -10.12
N THR A 18 42.69 58.41 -10.14
CA THR A 18 42.19 59.68 -10.74
C THR A 18 40.73 59.98 -10.32
N SER A 19 40.44 61.28 -10.25
CA SER A 19 39.29 61.98 -9.66
C SER A 19 38.00 61.97 -10.49
N GLN A 20 36.86 62.06 -9.80
CA GLN A 20 35.49 62.25 -10.32
C GLN A 20 35.30 63.53 -11.14
N PRO A 21 34.29 63.56 -12.03
CA PRO A 21 33.50 64.75 -12.30
C PRO A 21 32.12 64.67 -11.63
N ALA A 22 31.66 65.82 -11.13
CA ALA A 22 30.36 66.03 -10.52
C ALA A 22 29.22 66.04 -11.55
N GLN A 23 28.08 65.44 -11.21
CA GLN A 23 26.79 65.70 -11.87
C GLN A 23 25.67 65.89 -10.83
N THR A 24 25.30 67.16 -10.71
CA THR A 24 23.99 67.78 -10.41
C THR A 24 22.84 66.92 -9.87
N SER A 25 22.30 67.34 -8.72
CA SER A 25 21.05 66.84 -8.16
C SER A 25 19.84 67.26 -9.02
N ALA A 26 18.98 66.29 -9.32
CA ALA A 26 17.61 66.52 -9.78
C ALA A 26 16.66 66.34 -8.59
N ALA A 27 15.65 67.22 -8.50
CA ALA A 27 14.61 67.24 -7.47
C ALA A 27 13.75 65.95 -7.45
N PRO A 28 13.16 65.58 -6.29
CA PRO A 28 12.37 64.35 -6.17
C PRO A 28 11.01 64.50 -6.88
N VAL A 29 10.71 63.53 -7.75
CA VAL A 29 9.38 63.35 -8.35
C VAL A 29 8.43 62.74 -7.28
N PRO A 30 7.23 63.28 -7.04
CA PRO A 30 6.30 62.69 -6.09
C PRO A 30 5.72 61.37 -6.59
N GLY A 31 5.96 60.31 -5.80
CA GLY A 31 5.05 59.19 -5.54
C GLY A 31 4.32 58.54 -6.72
N THR A 32 4.96 57.55 -7.34
CA THR A 32 4.25 56.37 -7.87
C THR A 32 4.28 55.28 -6.81
N THR A 33 3.15 55.03 -6.16
CA THR A 33 2.91 53.82 -5.37
C THR A 33 3.10 52.61 -6.29
N ILE A 34 4.10 51.78 -5.97
CA ILE A 34 4.27 50.47 -6.61
C ILE A 34 3.17 49.56 -6.05
N PRO A 35 2.21 49.06 -6.84
CA PRO A 35 1.32 48.00 -6.39
C PRO A 35 2.10 46.69 -6.45
N GLY A 36 2.20 45.99 -5.32
CA GLY A 36 2.64 44.59 -5.31
C GLY A 36 3.96 44.29 -4.60
N ALA A 37 4.22 44.89 -3.44
CA ALA A 37 5.06 44.19 -2.46
C ALA A 37 4.32 42.90 -2.04
N PRO A 38 4.93 41.71 -2.07
CA PRO A 38 4.29 40.51 -1.55
C PRO A 38 3.93 40.74 -0.08
N ALA A 39 2.67 40.49 0.29
CA ALA A 39 2.22 40.64 1.66
C ALA A 39 3.07 39.71 2.56
N VAL A 40 3.90 40.31 3.41
CA VAL A 40 4.73 39.58 4.37
C VAL A 40 3.82 38.81 5.32
N ALA A 41 4.04 37.51 5.47
CA ALA A 41 3.32 36.72 6.46
C ALA A 41 3.70 37.17 7.87
N THR A 42 2.73 37.43 8.72
CA THR A 42 2.93 37.79 10.13
C THR A 42 2.52 36.61 10.99
N CYS A 43 3.39 35.61 11.10
CA CYS A 43 3.17 34.43 11.94
C CYS A 43 3.98 34.55 13.23
N ASP A 44 3.35 34.24 14.35
CA ASP A 44 4.05 34.12 15.63
C ASP A 44 5.05 32.94 15.60
N ALA A 45 6.11 33.01 16.40
CA ALA A 45 7.15 31.97 16.45
C ALA A 45 6.66 30.57 16.89
N ALA A 46 5.48 30.50 17.53
CA ALA A 46 4.84 29.23 17.92
C ALA A 46 3.92 28.67 16.82
N VAL A 47 3.77 29.35 15.69
CA VAL A 47 3.06 28.82 14.53
C VAL A 47 4.03 27.94 13.73
N PRO A 48 3.64 26.72 13.35
CA PRO A 48 4.49 25.85 12.55
C PRO A 48 4.82 26.51 11.20
N ASP A 49 6.06 26.42 10.75
CA ASP A 49 6.53 27.19 9.59
C ASP A 49 5.71 26.87 8.33
N ARG A 50 5.38 25.59 8.12
CA ARG A 50 4.56 25.11 6.99
C ARG A 50 3.09 25.54 7.07
N ALA A 51 2.61 25.97 8.24
CA ALA A 51 1.28 26.56 8.40
C ALA A 51 1.25 28.03 7.95
N CYS A 52 2.40 28.70 7.99
CA CYS A 52 2.53 30.11 7.67
C CYS A 52 2.40 30.36 6.16
N LYS A 53 1.41 31.16 5.76
CA LYS A 53 1.13 31.51 4.35
C LYS A 53 1.27 33.02 4.12
N PRO A 54 1.78 33.45 2.97
CA PRO A 54 1.85 34.88 2.62
C PRO A 54 0.48 35.58 2.74
N GLY A 55 0.47 36.78 3.34
CA GLY A 55 -0.75 37.57 3.52
C GLY A 55 -1.74 37.07 4.59
N VAL A 56 -1.33 36.10 5.41
CA VAL A 56 -2.10 35.61 6.56
C VAL A 56 -1.35 35.91 7.85
N ALA A 57 -2.06 36.46 8.83
CA ALA A 57 -1.55 36.59 10.19
C ALA A 57 -2.03 35.39 11.02
N LEU A 58 -1.10 34.62 11.60
CA LEU A 58 -1.41 33.43 12.39
C LEU A 58 -0.74 33.47 13.76
N ARG A 59 -1.43 32.91 14.74
CA ARG A 59 -0.93 32.66 16.10
C ARG A 59 -1.56 31.38 16.65
N VAL A 60 -0.99 30.84 17.72
CA VAL A 60 -1.66 29.79 18.50
C VAL A 60 -2.85 30.39 19.25
N CYS A 61 -3.99 29.72 19.24
CA CYS A 61 -5.18 30.17 19.96
C CYS A 61 -4.98 30.07 21.48
N LYS A 62 -5.51 31.05 22.20
CA LYS A 62 -5.74 31.02 23.64
C LYS A 62 -7.16 30.54 23.95
N PRO A 63 -7.41 29.98 25.14
CA PRO A 63 -8.77 29.64 25.56
C PRO A 63 -9.71 30.85 25.45
N GLY A 64 -10.84 30.68 24.74
CA GLY A 64 -11.86 31.72 24.56
C GLY A 64 -11.72 32.56 23.28
N ASP A 65 -10.68 32.35 22.48
CA ASP A 65 -10.52 33.04 21.20
C ASP A 65 -11.62 32.67 20.19
N ALA A 66 -12.19 33.69 19.54
CA ALA A 66 -13.28 33.55 18.57
C ALA A 66 -12.80 33.50 17.10
N ASP A 67 -11.53 33.80 16.86
CA ASP A 67 -10.88 33.90 15.54
C ASP A 67 -10.17 32.61 15.11
N ARG A 68 -10.67 31.45 15.54
CA ARG A 68 -10.08 30.14 15.17
C ARG A 68 -10.25 29.88 13.68
N VAL A 69 -9.14 29.62 13.00
CA VAL A 69 -9.07 29.33 11.55
C VAL A 69 -8.65 27.89 11.25
N GLY A 70 -8.27 27.12 12.27
CA GLY A 70 -8.01 25.70 12.11
C GLY A 70 -7.14 25.11 13.21
N GLU A 71 -6.33 24.12 12.85
CA GLU A 71 -5.42 23.42 13.76
C GLU A 71 -4.28 22.75 13.00
N TRP A 72 -3.15 22.59 13.68
CA TRP A 72 -2.00 21.82 13.19
C TRP A 72 -1.77 20.62 14.09
N ARG A 73 -1.67 19.42 13.52
CA ARG A 73 -1.61 18.18 14.29
C ARG A 73 -0.22 17.58 14.26
N TYR A 74 0.18 17.04 15.40
CA TYR A 74 1.41 16.27 15.57
C TYR A 74 1.11 14.83 15.96
N ALA A 75 2.07 13.95 15.71
CA ALA A 75 2.00 12.53 16.01
C ALA A 75 3.27 12.07 16.74
N ILE A 76 3.10 11.15 17.70
CA ILE A 76 4.22 10.45 18.32
C ILE A 76 4.60 9.26 17.42
N ALA A 77 5.81 9.29 16.89
CA ALA A 77 6.40 8.23 16.09
C ALA A 77 7.34 7.37 16.94
N ALA A 78 7.08 6.07 16.95
CA ALA A 78 7.85 5.05 17.65
C ALA A 78 8.34 3.96 16.69
N PRO A 79 9.28 3.10 17.10
CA PRO A 79 9.68 1.93 16.32
C PRO A 79 8.48 1.07 15.91
N ALA A 80 8.56 0.44 14.73
CA ALA A 80 7.49 -0.34 14.14
C ALA A 80 6.89 -1.42 15.07
N PHE A 81 7.72 -2.03 15.92
CA PHE A 81 7.31 -3.06 16.89
C PHE A 81 7.31 -2.55 18.34
N SER A 82 7.22 -1.23 18.56
CA SER A 82 7.10 -0.67 19.91
C SER A 82 5.93 -1.31 20.65
N ARG A 83 6.14 -1.62 21.93
CA ARG A 83 5.13 -2.29 22.79
C ARG A 83 4.11 -1.31 23.37
N THR A 84 4.40 -0.01 23.29
CA THR A 84 3.48 1.03 23.73
C THR A 84 2.51 1.35 22.60
N GLU A 85 1.21 1.17 22.85
CA GLU A 85 0.13 1.58 21.93
C GLU A 85 -0.36 2.98 22.24
N ASN A 86 -0.44 3.30 23.54
CA ASN A 86 -1.08 4.48 24.06
C ASN A 86 -0.33 5.00 25.27
N VAL A 87 -0.30 6.32 25.44
CA VAL A 87 0.10 7.00 26.67
C VAL A 87 -1.03 7.93 27.13
N THR A 88 -1.06 8.26 28.40
CA THR A 88 -1.93 9.32 28.92
C THR A 88 -1.34 10.70 28.62
N ALA A 89 -2.18 11.75 28.62
CA ALA A 89 -1.68 13.12 28.51
C ALA A 89 -0.66 13.50 29.62
N ASP A 90 -0.81 12.95 30.82
CA ASP A 90 0.11 13.21 31.93
C ASP A 90 1.46 12.51 31.72
N GLU A 91 1.46 11.26 31.23
CA GLU A 91 2.69 10.56 30.85
C GLU A 91 3.41 11.28 29.69
N LEU A 92 2.65 11.78 28.71
CA LEU A 92 3.18 12.59 27.62
C LEU A 92 3.88 13.85 28.16
N LYS A 93 3.21 14.62 29.02
CA LYS A 93 3.81 15.84 29.64
C LYS A 93 5.04 15.50 30.47
N ALA A 94 5.01 14.40 31.23
CA ALA A 94 6.15 13.95 32.02
C ALA A 94 7.34 13.53 31.13
N ALA A 95 7.09 12.89 29.98
CA ALA A 95 8.13 12.54 29.00
C ALA A 95 8.66 13.77 28.25
N TRP A 96 7.78 14.73 27.94
CA TRP A 96 8.11 16.01 27.32
C TRP A 96 9.06 16.85 28.19
N ALA A 97 8.77 16.95 29.48
CA ALA A 97 9.61 17.66 30.45
C ALA A 97 11.01 17.02 30.62
N LYS A 98 11.16 15.73 30.30
CA LYS A 98 12.42 14.97 30.40
C LYS A 98 13.21 14.90 29.10
N SER A 99 12.75 15.57 28.03
CA SER A 99 13.39 15.51 26.71
C SER A 99 13.52 14.10 26.13
N SER A 100 12.51 13.25 26.38
CA SER A 100 12.45 11.88 25.83
C SER A 100 11.98 11.82 24.37
N PHE A 101 11.81 12.96 23.72
CA PHE A 101 11.41 13.08 22.33
C PHE A 101 12.47 13.78 21.50
N THR A 102 12.43 13.56 20.20
CA THR A 102 13.09 14.39 19.20
C THR A 102 12.05 15.06 18.29
N ALA A 103 12.25 16.33 17.93
CA ALA A 103 11.31 17.10 17.10
C ALA A 103 12.03 18.30 16.45
N THR A 104 11.46 18.85 15.38
CA THR A 104 11.96 20.08 14.75
C THR A 104 11.76 21.29 15.66
N ALA A 105 12.53 22.37 15.44
CA ALA A 105 12.49 23.55 16.30
C ALA A 105 11.10 24.22 16.32
N ASP A 106 10.42 24.28 15.17
CA ASP A 106 9.06 24.83 15.05
C ASP A 106 8.02 23.95 15.77
N ALA A 107 8.16 22.62 15.69
CA ALA A 107 7.32 21.67 16.42
C ALA A 107 7.48 21.84 17.94
N ILE A 108 8.72 22.04 18.41
CA ILE A 108 8.99 22.33 19.83
C ILE A 108 8.28 23.62 20.24
N ALA A 109 8.49 24.71 19.49
CA ALA A 109 7.89 26.01 19.79
C ALA A 109 6.35 25.94 19.82
N ALA A 110 5.74 25.23 18.87
CA ALA A 110 4.29 25.05 18.81
C ALA A 110 3.76 24.24 20.01
N LEU A 111 4.43 23.14 20.36
CA LEU A 111 3.97 22.21 21.39
C LEU A 111 4.23 22.68 22.81
N THR A 112 5.22 23.55 23.06
CA THR A 112 5.42 24.18 24.38
C THR A 112 4.14 24.89 24.85
N THR A 113 3.33 25.43 23.94
CA THR A 113 2.04 26.06 24.29
C THR A 113 0.99 25.08 24.80
N GLN A 114 1.08 23.79 24.42
CA GLN A 114 0.13 22.74 24.80
C GLN A 114 0.63 21.87 25.95
N LEU A 115 1.92 21.54 25.95
CA LEU A 115 2.53 20.59 26.88
C LEU A 115 3.27 21.28 28.04
N GLY A 116 3.50 22.59 27.96
CA GLY A 116 4.25 23.37 28.93
C GLY A 116 5.77 23.35 28.69
N ASP A 117 6.50 23.91 29.66
CA ASP A 117 7.96 24.00 29.61
C ASP A 117 8.60 22.61 29.61
N GLY A 118 9.26 22.30 28.51
CA GLY A 118 9.89 21.02 28.21
C GLY A 118 10.43 21.10 26.78
N HIS A 119 11.49 20.35 26.48
CA HIS A 119 12.16 20.43 25.18
C HIS A 119 12.32 19.03 24.61
N ALA A 120 12.20 18.89 23.29
CA ALA A 120 12.68 17.71 22.59
C ALA A 120 14.14 17.92 22.14
N VAL A 121 14.86 16.84 21.86
CA VAL A 121 16.15 16.89 21.17
C VAL A 121 15.91 17.45 19.76
N PRO A 122 16.48 18.61 19.38
CA PRO A 122 16.19 19.22 18.08
C PRO A 122 16.65 18.35 16.91
N LEU A 123 15.75 18.14 15.95
CA LEU A 123 16.06 17.59 14.63
C LEU A 123 16.46 18.70 13.67
N ALA A 124 17.35 18.39 12.71
CA ALA A 124 17.47 19.22 11.53
C ALA A 124 16.21 19.08 10.66
N ASP A 125 15.78 20.16 10.00
CA ASP A 125 14.48 20.22 9.28
C ASP A 125 14.33 19.19 8.14
N THR A 126 15.43 18.58 7.70
CA THR A 126 15.44 17.52 6.67
C THR A 126 15.71 16.12 7.24
N ALA A 127 15.87 15.98 8.55
CA ALA A 127 16.24 14.72 9.17
C ALA A 127 15.00 13.83 9.35
N ARG A 128 15.06 12.60 8.85
CA ARG A 128 14.12 11.56 9.24
C ARG A 128 14.57 11.05 10.61
N PRO A 129 13.77 11.21 11.68
CA PRO A 129 14.20 10.81 13.01
C PRO A 129 14.46 9.30 13.06
N ASP A 130 15.61 8.94 13.61
CA ASP A 130 15.85 7.58 14.07
C ASP A 130 15.13 7.41 15.41
N VAL A 131 14.20 6.46 15.46
CA VAL A 131 13.37 6.21 16.64
C VAL A 131 13.78 4.88 17.25
N THR A 132 13.90 4.85 18.57
CA THR A 132 14.29 3.68 19.35
C THR A 132 13.28 3.45 20.47
N ASP A 133 13.46 2.37 21.24
CA ASP A 133 12.61 2.10 22.40
C ASP A 133 12.76 3.14 23.52
N THR A 134 13.83 3.94 23.49
CA THR A 134 14.14 4.96 24.51
C THR A 134 14.08 6.40 23.99
N LEU A 135 13.95 6.59 22.68
CA LEU A 135 13.85 7.90 22.04
C LEU A 135 12.80 7.86 20.93
N TRP A 136 11.64 8.48 21.17
CA TRP A 136 10.59 8.64 20.18
C TRP A 136 10.71 10.00 19.48
N ALA A 137 9.97 10.17 18.39
CA ALA A 137 9.88 11.46 17.71
C ALA A 137 8.48 12.05 17.82
N ILE A 138 8.37 13.37 17.79
CA ILE A 138 7.12 14.07 17.52
C ILE A 138 7.26 14.77 16.18
N VAL A 139 6.41 14.39 15.23
CA VAL A 139 6.43 14.86 13.84
C VAL A 139 5.08 15.47 13.46
N PRO A 140 5.02 16.42 12.49
CA PRO A 140 3.76 16.82 11.89
C PRO A 140 3.00 15.59 11.35
N ALA A 141 1.69 15.52 11.61
CA ALA A 141 0.91 14.33 11.29
C ALA A 141 0.87 13.99 9.78
N ASP A 142 0.99 14.99 8.90
CA ASP A 142 1.09 14.82 7.44
C ASP A 142 2.48 14.38 6.95
N GLU A 143 3.48 14.45 7.83
CA GLU A 143 4.84 13.97 7.60
C GLU A 143 5.07 12.54 8.12
N LEU A 144 4.05 11.92 8.72
CA LEU A 144 4.10 10.50 9.06
C LEU A 144 4.55 9.64 7.87
N MET A 145 5.27 8.58 8.21
CA MET A 145 5.81 7.62 7.26
C MET A 145 5.46 6.18 7.69
N PRO A 146 5.25 5.24 6.74
CA PRO A 146 4.81 3.88 7.06
C PRO A 146 5.77 3.06 7.94
N ASN A 147 7.03 3.48 8.07
CA ASN A 147 8.02 2.80 8.90
C ASN A 147 7.89 3.13 10.39
N TRP A 148 7.04 4.10 10.75
CA TRP A 148 6.78 4.48 12.13
C TRP A 148 5.45 3.96 12.60
N LYS A 149 5.45 3.45 13.83
CA LYS A 149 4.23 3.20 14.58
C LYS A 149 3.78 4.51 15.24
N VAL A 150 2.49 4.79 15.18
CA VAL A 150 1.89 5.90 15.92
C VAL A 150 1.52 5.44 17.33
N VAL A 151 1.97 6.17 18.35
CA VAL A 151 1.51 6.01 19.73
C VAL A 151 0.37 7.00 19.98
N THR A 152 -0.80 6.50 20.37
CA THR A 152 -1.96 7.36 20.67
C THR A 152 -1.82 8.05 22.02
N VAL A 153 -2.56 9.15 22.20
CA VAL A 153 -2.63 9.86 23.48
C VAL A 153 -4.07 9.87 23.95
N ASP A 154 -4.34 9.34 25.14
CA ASP A 154 -5.69 9.13 25.70
C ASP A 154 -6.64 8.38 24.73
N GLY A 155 -6.08 7.45 23.96
CA GLY A 155 -6.79 6.66 22.96
C GLY A 155 -7.14 7.41 21.67
N VAL A 156 -6.70 8.65 21.50
CA VAL A 156 -6.97 9.46 20.31
C VAL A 156 -5.83 9.31 19.30
N HIS A 157 -6.16 8.86 18.09
CA HIS A 157 -5.20 8.81 16.99
C HIS A 157 -5.10 10.20 16.31
N PRO A 158 -3.90 10.69 15.96
CA PRO A 158 -3.72 12.04 15.39
C PRO A 158 -4.40 12.24 14.03
N LEU A 159 -4.66 11.14 13.31
CA LEU A 159 -5.38 11.14 12.03
C LEU A 159 -6.89 10.94 12.18
N ASP A 160 -7.42 10.72 13.39
CA ASP A 160 -8.87 10.58 13.61
C ASP A 160 -9.61 11.91 13.45
N HIS A 161 -10.93 11.88 13.34
CA HIS A 161 -11.73 13.11 13.21
C HIS A 161 -11.62 14.05 14.43
N LYS A 162 -11.40 13.52 15.63
CA LYS A 162 -11.34 14.31 16.86
C LYS A 162 -9.93 14.85 17.11
N PRO A 163 -9.75 16.15 17.41
CA PRO A 163 -8.45 16.68 17.79
C PRO A 163 -8.02 16.09 19.14
N GLY A 164 -6.79 15.60 19.20
CA GLY A 164 -6.17 15.08 20.43
C GLY A 164 -5.27 16.11 21.13
N PRO A 165 -4.58 15.71 22.21
CA PRO A 165 -3.68 16.57 22.99
C PRO A 165 -2.50 17.18 22.20
N LEU A 166 -2.20 16.62 21.03
CA LEU A 166 -1.14 17.08 20.11
C LEU A 166 -1.68 17.91 18.94
N ALA A 167 -2.92 18.38 19.02
CA ALA A 167 -3.48 19.34 18.07
C ALA A 167 -3.28 20.77 18.59
N VAL A 168 -2.51 21.57 17.85
CA VAL A 168 -2.27 22.99 18.14
C VAL A 168 -3.35 23.82 17.42
N PRO A 169 -4.29 24.46 18.13
CA PRO A 169 -5.31 25.30 17.51
C PRO A 169 -4.68 26.59 16.99
N LEU A 170 -5.06 26.98 15.76
CA LEU A 170 -4.53 28.18 15.09
C LEU A 170 -5.64 29.23 14.92
N CYS A 171 -5.31 30.46 15.30
CA CYS A 171 -6.16 31.63 15.25
C CYS A 171 -5.52 32.68 14.35
N GLY A 172 -6.32 33.48 13.65
CA GLY A 172 -5.76 34.46 12.74
C GLY A 172 -6.75 35.18 11.84
N SER A 173 -6.20 36.04 10.99
CA SER A 173 -6.96 36.83 10.03
C SER A 173 -6.25 36.92 8.68
N ALA A 174 -7.03 37.08 7.62
CA ALA A 174 -6.53 37.35 6.28
C ALA A 174 -6.42 38.86 6.06
N ALA A 175 -5.47 39.27 5.23
CA ALA A 175 -5.41 40.65 4.76
C ALA A 175 -6.68 41.09 4.00
N SER A 176 -7.48 40.15 3.48
CA SER A 176 -8.78 40.39 2.85
C SER A 176 -9.90 39.66 3.58
N SER A 177 -10.96 40.38 3.95
CA SER A 177 -12.17 39.80 4.58
C SER A 177 -12.94 38.83 3.68
N ALA A 178 -12.67 38.81 2.37
CA ALA A 178 -13.27 37.88 1.43
C ALA A 178 -12.60 36.48 1.44
N THR A 179 -11.42 36.34 2.03
CA THR A 179 -10.66 35.08 2.05
C THR A 179 -11.03 34.25 3.28
N LYS A 180 -11.76 33.15 3.08
CA LYS A 180 -11.89 32.12 4.14
C LYS A 180 -10.56 31.41 4.32
N ILE A 181 -9.97 31.55 5.50
CA ILE A 181 -8.75 30.82 5.88
C ILE A 181 -9.16 29.51 6.55
N ALA A 182 -8.61 28.40 6.06
CA ALA A 182 -8.61 27.12 6.75
C ALA A 182 -7.17 26.61 6.79
N VAL A 183 -6.61 26.50 8.01
CA VAL A 183 -5.25 25.98 8.20
C VAL A 183 -5.32 24.61 8.84
N ARG A 184 -4.88 23.59 8.11
CA ARG A 184 -4.76 22.21 8.58
C ARG A 184 -3.68 21.50 7.80
N ASN A 185 -2.94 20.61 8.47
CA ASN A 185 -2.00 19.71 7.81
C ASN A 185 -2.63 18.36 7.46
N ILE A 186 -3.61 17.92 8.26
CA ILE A 186 -4.48 16.79 7.92
C ILE A 186 -5.86 17.31 7.53
N ASP A 187 -6.26 16.97 6.31
CA ASP A 187 -7.60 17.26 5.79
C ASP A 187 -8.45 15.98 5.81
N PRO A 188 -9.47 15.88 6.68
CA PRO A 188 -10.32 14.69 6.78
C PRO A 188 -11.00 14.32 5.46
N GLU A 189 -11.32 15.31 4.62
CA GLU A 189 -11.91 15.12 3.28
C GLU A 189 -10.92 14.58 2.24
N LYS A 190 -9.66 14.38 2.65
CA LYS A 190 -8.61 13.74 1.86
C LYS A 190 -8.03 12.50 2.51
N LEU A 191 -8.55 12.09 3.66
CA LEU A 191 -8.10 10.93 4.40
C LEU A 191 -9.04 9.73 4.14
N THR A 192 -8.49 8.68 3.56
CA THR A 192 -9.14 7.36 3.46
C THR A 192 -8.50 6.41 4.45
N VAL A 193 -9.33 5.77 5.26
CA VAL A 193 -8.94 4.69 6.19
C VAL A 193 -9.40 3.37 5.63
N LEU A 194 -8.45 2.47 5.37
CA LEU A 194 -8.70 1.15 4.78
C LEU A 194 -8.18 0.07 5.74
N VAL A 195 -9.05 -0.84 6.15
CA VAL A 195 -8.65 -2.06 6.86
C VAL A 195 -8.26 -3.13 5.86
N MET A 196 -7.16 -3.83 6.10
CA MET A 196 -6.72 -5.03 5.39
C MET A 196 -6.68 -6.21 6.36
N THR A 197 -7.56 -7.20 6.15
CA THR A 197 -7.54 -8.42 6.97
C THR A 197 -6.75 -9.56 6.33
N GLY A 198 -6.30 -10.45 7.18
CA GLY A 198 -5.82 -11.77 6.84
C GLY A 198 -6.93 -12.78 6.56
N THR A 199 -6.52 -14.05 6.55
CA THR A 199 -7.30 -15.14 5.97
C THR A 199 -8.66 -15.32 6.63
N THR A 200 -9.69 -15.37 5.80
CA THR A 200 -11.08 -15.62 6.19
C THR A 200 -11.60 -16.84 5.44
N ALA A 201 -11.98 -17.86 6.20
CA ALA A 201 -12.65 -19.05 5.70
C ALA A 201 -13.75 -19.47 6.70
N LEU A 202 -15.00 -19.15 6.37
CA LEU A 202 -16.16 -19.44 7.21
C LEU A 202 -16.63 -20.89 7.00
N THR A 203 -15.79 -21.82 7.41
CA THR A 203 -15.88 -23.27 7.16
C THR A 203 -15.57 -24.05 8.44
N ARG A 204 -15.66 -25.39 8.40
CA ARG A 204 -15.23 -26.28 9.49
C ARG A 204 -15.74 -25.85 10.87
N PHE A 205 -14.86 -25.67 11.86
CA PHE A 205 -15.30 -25.31 13.21
C PHE A 205 -15.81 -23.86 13.30
N THR A 206 -15.40 -22.96 12.41
CA THR A 206 -15.98 -21.60 12.34
C THR A 206 -17.43 -21.67 11.90
N SER A 207 -17.73 -22.47 10.87
CA SER A 207 -19.11 -22.76 10.46
C SER A 207 -19.90 -23.40 11.62
N LYS A 208 -19.35 -24.40 12.30
CA LYS A 208 -20.00 -25.02 13.46
C LYS A 208 -20.34 -24.00 14.55
N LEU A 209 -19.38 -23.14 14.90
CA LEU A 209 -19.56 -22.08 15.89
C LEU A 209 -20.71 -21.13 15.51
N MET A 210 -20.78 -20.73 14.24
CA MET A 210 -21.82 -19.85 13.70
C MET A 210 -23.19 -20.52 13.69
N GLU A 211 -23.28 -21.82 13.43
CA GLU A 211 -24.54 -22.57 13.49
C GLU A 211 -25.05 -22.74 14.93
N GLU A 212 -24.15 -23.01 15.88
CA GLU A 212 -24.52 -23.25 17.28
C GLU A 212 -24.84 -21.95 18.03
N LYS A 213 -24.15 -20.85 17.72
CA LYS A 213 -24.23 -19.60 18.49
C LYS A 213 -24.75 -18.39 17.71
N GLY A 214 -25.03 -18.57 16.42
CA GLY A 214 -25.47 -17.52 15.51
C GLY A 214 -24.35 -16.99 14.61
N VAL A 215 -24.72 -16.60 13.38
CA VAL A 215 -23.80 -16.16 12.31
C VAL A 215 -22.88 -15.02 12.75
N LEU A 216 -23.38 -14.12 13.60
CA LEU A 216 -22.64 -12.95 14.06
C LEU A 216 -21.77 -13.20 15.30
N TYR A 217 -21.75 -14.42 15.85
CA TYR A 217 -20.98 -14.71 17.07
C TYR A 217 -19.48 -14.37 17.00
N PRO A 218 -18.79 -14.52 15.84
CA PRO A 218 -17.37 -14.14 15.72
C PRO A 218 -17.08 -12.63 15.78
N LEU A 219 -18.08 -11.77 15.55
CA LEU A 219 -17.90 -10.34 15.26
C LEU A 219 -17.61 -9.40 16.45
N PRO A 220 -18.27 -9.52 17.62
CA PRO A 220 -18.35 -8.40 18.58
C PRO A 220 -17.01 -7.84 19.08
N GLY A 221 -15.98 -8.69 19.19
CA GLY A 221 -14.66 -8.29 19.68
C GLY A 221 -13.89 -7.40 18.71
N VAL A 222 -14.22 -7.43 17.42
CA VAL A 222 -13.46 -6.74 16.36
C VAL A 222 -14.27 -5.67 15.63
N GLU A 223 -15.60 -5.72 15.71
CA GLU A 223 -16.51 -4.81 15.00
C GLU A 223 -16.20 -3.32 15.21
N PRO A 224 -15.95 -2.82 16.43
CA PRO A 224 -15.72 -1.38 16.62
C PRO A 224 -14.47 -0.89 15.87
N TRP A 225 -13.47 -1.76 15.70
CA TRP A 225 -12.26 -1.41 14.98
C TRP A 225 -12.47 -1.41 13.46
N LEU A 226 -13.32 -2.30 12.95
CA LEU A 226 -13.72 -2.36 11.54
C LEU A 226 -14.60 -1.16 11.16
N ALA A 227 -15.60 -0.85 11.99
CA ALA A 227 -16.55 0.25 11.77
C ALA A 227 -15.89 1.64 11.75
N ALA A 228 -14.68 1.76 12.29
CA ALA A 228 -13.89 2.98 12.28
C ALA A 228 -13.15 3.24 10.95
N ALA A 229 -13.30 2.38 9.93
CA ALA A 229 -12.68 2.54 8.62
C ALA A 229 -13.70 2.94 7.54
N ASP A 230 -13.25 3.62 6.49
CA ASP A 230 -14.08 3.92 5.32
C ASP A 230 -14.30 2.64 4.47
N PHE A 231 -13.29 1.78 4.41
CA PHE A 231 -13.34 0.51 3.68
C PHE A 231 -12.78 -0.64 4.52
N VAL A 232 -13.41 -1.81 4.40
CA VAL A 232 -12.95 -3.05 5.02
C VAL A 232 -12.74 -4.09 3.93
N HIS A 233 -11.47 -4.49 3.83
CA HIS A 233 -11.05 -5.62 3.02
C HIS A 233 -11.22 -6.93 3.77
N ILE A 234 -11.73 -7.97 3.09
CA ILE A 234 -11.73 -9.36 3.58
C ILE A 234 -10.96 -10.25 2.60
N SER A 235 -9.92 -10.93 3.09
CA SER A 235 -9.22 -12.01 2.36
C SER A 235 -10.04 -13.29 2.41
N ASN A 236 -11.01 -13.41 1.49
CA ASN A 236 -11.95 -14.53 1.45
C ASN A 236 -11.35 -15.72 0.69
N GLU A 237 -11.13 -16.82 1.40
CA GLU A 237 -10.40 -17.98 0.87
C GLU A 237 -11.29 -18.98 0.12
N VAL A 238 -12.61 -18.92 0.33
CA VAL A 238 -13.55 -19.99 -0.03
C VAL A 238 -14.77 -19.48 -0.82
N SER A 239 -15.36 -20.33 -1.66
CA SER A 239 -16.61 -20.01 -2.34
C SER A 239 -17.84 -20.14 -1.42
N PHE A 240 -18.87 -19.34 -1.68
CA PHE A 240 -20.19 -19.43 -1.07
C PHE A 240 -21.14 -20.34 -1.88
N LEU A 241 -21.81 -21.25 -1.17
CA LEU A 241 -22.72 -22.24 -1.74
C LEU A 241 -23.98 -22.39 -0.85
N PRO A 242 -25.18 -22.63 -1.42
CA PRO A 242 -26.41 -22.79 -0.64
C PRO A 242 -26.35 -23.96 0.34
N LYS A 243 -25.74 -25.08 -0.07
CA LYS A 243 -25.64 -26.33 0.70
C LYS A 243 -24.19 -26.68 1.03
N CYS A 244 -23.46 -25.74 1.62
CA CYS A 244 -22.17 -26.06 2.20
C CYS A 244 -22.33 -26.87 3.50
N ASN A 245 -21.67 -28.03 3.60
CA ASN A 245 -21.73 -28.92 4.76
C ASN A 245 -20.34 -29.23 5.33
N THR A 246 -19.49 -28.22 5.45
CA THR A 246 -18.18 -28.35 6.13
C THR A 246 -18.28 -28.18 7.64
N GLY A 247 -19.45 -27.81 8.17
CA GLY A 247 -19.70 -27.46 9.58
C GLY A 247 -19.95 -28.62 10.55
N ASP A 248 -19.64 -29.87 10.22
CA ASP A 248 -19.79 -31.00 11.16
C ASP A 248 -18.66 -31.08 12.21
N GLY A 249 -17.70 -30.15 12.13
CA GLY A 249 -16.52 -30.12 13.00
C GLY A 249 -15.49 -31.18 12.65
N LYS A 250 -15.49 -31.73 11.44
CA LYS A 250 -14.42 -32.60 10.96
C LYS A 250 -13.38 -31.82 10.16
N PRO A 251 -12.08 -32.17 10.30
CA PRO A 251 -11.05 -31.65 9.41
C PRO A 251 -11.24 -32.25 8.01
N THR A 252 -11.87 -31.48 7.13
CA THR A 252 -11.80 -31.67 5.67
C THR A 252 -10.70 -30.78 5.09
N MET A 253 -10.26 -31.04 3.86
CA MET A 253 -9.41 -30.16 3.06
C MET A 253 -10.15 -29.62 1.82
N GLN A 254 -11.47 -29.77 1.80
CA GLN A 254 -12.38 -29.12 0.86
C GLN A 254 -13.24 -28.12 1.63
N PHE A 255 -13.15 -26.85 1.27
CA PHE A 255 -13.78 -25.75 1.99
C PHE A 255 -14.84 -25.03 1.16
N CYS A 256 -15.89 -24.63 1.85
CA CYS A 256 -16.92 -23.74 1.35
C CYS A 256 -17.52 -22.96 2.53
N SER A 257 -18.31 -21.95 2.21
CA SER A 257 -19.17 -21.25 3.17
C SER A 257 -20.64 -21.35 2.75
N LYS A 258 -21.55 -21.43 3.73
CA LYS A 258 -22.99 -21.29 3.43
C LYS A 258 -23.26 -19.85 2.99
N GLU A 259 -24.12 -19.66 2.00
CA GLU A 259 -24.49 -18.31 1.52
C GLU A 259 -24.97 -17.38 2.64
N SER A 260 -25.69 -17.91 3.65
CA SER A 260 -26.16 -17.14 4.80
C SER A 260 -25.02 -16.53 5.64
N TYR A 261 -23.81 -17.09 5.60
CA TYR A 261 -22.65 -16.57 6.34
C TYR A 261 -22.14 -15.24 5.80
N ILE A 262 -22.58 -14.83 4.61
CA ILE A 262 -22.29 -13.50 4.07
C ILE A 262 -22.74 -12.38 5.02
N GLU A 263 -23.75 -12.64 5.86
CA GLU A 263 -24.23 -11.69 6.87
C GLU A 263 -23.09 -11.29 7.85
N LEU A 264 -22.19 -12.21 8.20
CA LEU A 264 -21.02 -11.87 9.00
C LEU A 264 -20.15 -10.82 8.30
N LEU A 265 -19.86 -11.02 7.01
CA LEU A 265 -19.05 -10.07 6.23
C LEU A 265 -19.75 -8.71 6.07
N GLU A 266 -21.06 -8.70 5.86
CA GLU A 266 -21.85 -7.46 5.82
C GLU A 266 -21.77 -6.69 7.13
N LYS A 267 -21.89 -7.39 8.27
CA LYS A 267 -21.81 -6.77 9.61
C LYS A 267 -20.38 -6.45 10.04
N SER A 268 -19.38 -7.05 9.40
CA SER A 268 -17.98 -6.64 9.45
C SER A 268 -17.68 -5.39 8.60
N HIS A 269 -18.69 -4.80 7.95
CA HIS A 269 -18.56 -3.65 7.03
C HIS A 269 -17.71 -3.94 5.78
N ALA A 270 -17.60 -5.22 5.40
CA ALA A 270 -16.83 -5.62 4.22
C ALA A 270 -17.38 -4.95 2.96
N ASN A 271 -16.49 -4.41 2.14
CA ASN A 271 -16.83 -3.82 0.85
C ASN A 271 -15.75 -4.02 -0.22
N ILE A 272 -14.60 -4.58 0.16
CA ILE A 272 -13.52 -5.01 -0.73
C ILE A 272 -13.20 -6.47 -0.41
N ILE A 273 -13.19 -7.35 -1.40
CA ILE A 273 -12.95 -8.79 -1.20
C ILE A 273 -11.74 -9.24 -2.03
N GLU A 274 -10.73 -9.79 -1.36
CA GLU A 274 -9.64 -10.51 -2.01
C GLU A 274 -10.07 -11.97 -2.27
N LEU A 275 -9.87 -12.42 -3.50
CA LEU A 275 -10.20 -13.75 -3.98
C LEU A 275 -8.96 -14.51 -4.47
N THR A 276 -7.82 -14.29 -3.82
CA THR A 276 -6.57 -15.04 -4.08
C THR A 276 -6.61 -16.45 -3.47
N GLY A 277 -7.60 -16.75 -2.62
CA GLY A 277 -7.81 -18.01 -1.91
C GLY A 277 -7.59 -19.30 -2.70
N SER A 278 -6.65 -20.15 -2.26
CA SER A 278 -6.41 -21.48 -2.87
C SER A 278 -7.63 -22.40 -2.84
N HIS A 279 -8.50 -22.23 -1.85
CA HIS A 279 -9.72 -23.02 -1.66
C HIS A 279 -10.96 -22.47 -2.37
N LEU A 280 -10.81 -21.40 -3.15
CA LEU A 280 -11.93 -20.79 -3.88
C LEU A 280 -12.53 -21.78 -4.89
N HIS A 281 -11.73 -22.72 -5.39
CA HIS A 281 -12.13 -23.69 -6.41
C HIS A 281 -12.63 -25.04 -5.87
N ASP A 282 -12.56 -25.33 -4.58
CA ASP A 282 -12.77 -26.69 -4.06
C ASP A 282 -14.06 -27.39 -4.51
N PHE A 283 -15.12 -26.62 -4.78
CA PHE A 283 -16.42 -27.12 -5.24
C PHE A 283 -16.71 -26.84 -6.72
N GLY A 284 -15.77 -26.28 -7.47
CA GLY A 284 -15.85 -26.01 -8.91
C GLY A 284 -16.16 -24.55 -9.27
N HIS A 285 -15.92 -24.22 -10.54
CA HIS A 285 -15.95 -22.85 -11.07
C HIS A 285 -17.30 -22.13 -10.94
N ASP A 286 -18.42 -22.85 -10.97
CA ASP A 286 -19.75 -22.22 -10.95
C ASP A 286 -20.03 -21.55 -9.61
N TRP A 287 -19.44 -22.04 -8.52
CA TRP A 287 -19.58 -21.42 -7.20
C TRP A 287 -18.71 -20.18 -7.02
N ILE A 288 -17.64 -20.06 -7.79
CA ILE A 288 -16.87 -18.81 -7.88
C ILE A 288 -17.75 -17.73 -8.53
N LYS A 289 -18.44 -18.07 -9.64
CA LYS A 289 -19.40 -17.14 -10.28
C LYS A 289 -20.54 -16.77 -9.34
N ASN A 290 -21.08 -17.74 -8.60
CA ASN A 290 -22.11 -17.50 -7.60
C ASN A 290 -21.63 -16.51 -6.53
N THR A 291 -20.44 -16.76 -5.99
CA THR A 291 -19.79 -15.90 -4.99
C THR A 291 -19.59 -14.48 -5.52
N ILE A 292 -19.08 -14.32 -6.75
CA ILE A 292 -18.94 -13.01 -7.40
C ILE A 292 -20.31 -12.33 -7.57
N ALA A 293 -21.34 -13.05 -8.01
CA ALA A 293 -22.69 -12.49 -8.17
C ALA A 293 -23.28 -12.01 -6.83
N MET A 294 -22.95 -12.69 -5.72
CA MET A 294 -23.32 -12.23 -4.38
C MET A 294 -22.66 -10.90 -4.01
N TYR A 295 -21.40 -10.69 -4.38
CA TYR A 295 -20.69 -9.42 -4.15
C TYR A 295 -21.21 -8.31 -5.05
N GLU A 296 -21.48 -8.60 -6.33
CA GLU A 296 -22.07 -7.64 -7.27
C GLU A 296 -23.42 -7.11 -6.80
N LYS A 297 -24.29 -8.00 -6.29
CA LYS A 297 -25.59 -7.61 -5.73
C LYS A 297 -25.46 -6.58 -4.58
N ARG A 298 -24.32 -6.56 -3.91
CA ARG A 298 -24.01 -5.67 -2.78
C ARG A 298 -23.24 -4.41 -3.20
N GLY A 299 -22.83 -4.32 -4.46
CA GLY A 299 -21.93 -3.25 -4.93
C GLY A 299 -20.52 -3.35 -4.35
N TRP A 300 -20.09 -4.54 -3.91
CA TRP A 300 -18.75 -4.74 -3.37
C TRP A 300 -17.72 -4.88 -4.50
N ILE A 301 -16.49 -4.47 -4.20
CA ILE A 301 -15.34 -4.60 -5.10
C ILE A 301 -14.64 -5.93 -4.79
N TRP A 302 -14.18 -6.66 -5.81
CA TRP A 302 -13.34 -7.85 -5.62
C TRP A 302 -12.14 -7.87 -6.56
N PHE A 303 -11.02 -8.42 -6.10
CA PHE A 303 -9.78 -8.53 -6.87
C PHE A 303 -9.04 -9.83 -6.57
N GLY A 304 -8.02 -10.15 -7.38
CA GLY A 304 -7.20 -11.36 -7.19
C GLY A 304 -7.89 -12.67 -7.60
N GLY A 305 -9.15 -12.60 -8.04
CA GLY A 305 -9.94 -13.67 -8.62
C GLY A 305 -11.04 -13.09 -9.50
N GLY A 306 -11.61 -13.92 -10.38
CA GLY A 306 -12.59 -13.45 -11.36
C GLY A 306 -13.29 -14.58 -12.10
N ARG A 307 -14.15 -14.23 -13.04
CA ARG A 307 -14.86 -15.15 -13.95
C ARG A 307 -13.95 -15.79 -14.99
N ASP A 308 -12.78 -15.20 -15.18
CA ASP A 308 -11.68 -15.70 -15.99
C ASP A 308 -10.36 -15.06 -15.51
N GLN A 309 -9.24 -15.48 -16.12
CA GLN A 309 -7.92 -14.91 -15.80
C GLN A 309 -7.77 -13.44 -16.22
N VAL A 310 -8.55 -12.96 -17.19
CA VAL A 310 -8.49 -11.55 -17.63
C VAL A 310 -9.05 -10.67 -16.52
N GLU A 311 -10.24 -11.00 -16.03
CA GLU A 311 -10.85 -10.31 -14.90
C GLU A 311 -10.00 -10.47 -13.63
N ALA A 312 -9.56 -11.68 -13.31
CA ALA A 312 -8.82 -11.96 -12.07
C ALA A 312 -7.54 -11.13 -11.93
N THR A 313 -6.86 -10.85 -13.03
CA THR A 313 -5.58 -10.13 -13.08
C THR A 313 -5.73 -8.66 -13.47
N THR A 314 -6.97 -8.18 -13.65
CA THR A 314 -7.27 -6.77 -13.89
C THR A 314 -7.28 -6.01 -12.57
N PRO A 315 -6.48 -4.94 -12.41
CA PRO A 315 -6.51 -4.12 -11.21
C PRO A 315 -7.91 -3.51 -10.99
N ARG A 316 -8.39 -3.52 -9.74
CA ARG A 316 -9.62 -2.80 -9.39
C ARG A 316 -9.29 -1.40 -8.91
N LEU A 317 -9.98 -0.41 -9.47
CA LEU A 317 -9.73 1.00 -9.20
C LEU A 317 -10.83 1.55 -8.31
N LEU A 318 -10.47 2.37 -7.32
CA LEU A 318 -11.38 3.00 -6.39
C LEU A 318 -10.93 4.45 -6.16
N GLU A 319 -11.84 5.41 -6.30
CA GLU A 319 -11.57 6.80 -5.92
C GLU A 319 -12.41 7.17 -4.69
N HIS A 320 -11.77 7.70 -3.65
CA HIS A 320 -12.44 8.13 -2.43
C HIS A 320 -11.70 9.32 -1.80
N LYS A 321 -12.42 10.40 -1.49
CA LYS A 321 -11.83 11.59 -0.87
C LYS A 321 -10.59 12.11 -1.64
N GLY A 322 -10.65 12.05 -2.98
CA GLY A 322 -9.54 12.41 -3.88
C GLY A 322 -8.35 11.44 -3.91
N ASN A 323 -8.36 10.38 -3.10
CA ASN A 323 -7.39 9.29 -3.18
C ASN A 323 -7.79 8.33 -4.28
N LYS A 324 -6.84 7.90 -5.11
CA LYS A 324 -7.04 6.94 -6.20
C LYS A 324 -6.36 5.63 -5.83
N LEU A 325 -7.10 4.66 -5.32
CA LEU A 325 -6.57 3.36 -4.90
C LEU A 325 -6.66 2.35 -6.07
N ALA A 326 -5.70 1.44 -6.14
CA ALA A 326 -5.72 0.34 -7.11
C ALA A 326 -5.35 -0.98 -6.44
N PHE A 327 -6.22 -1.98 -6.53
CA PHE A 327 -6.03 -3.28 -5.89
C PHE A 327 -5.57 -4.33 -6.89
N LEU A 328 -4.50 -5.05 -6.56
CA LEU A 328 -3.96 -6.16 -7.33
C LEU A 328 -3.80 -7.38 -6.41
N GLY A 329 -4.07 -8.56 -6.95
CA GLY A 329 -4.02 -9.80 -6.19
C GLY A 329 -3.53 -10.94 -7.05
N CYS A 330 -2.79 -11.89 -6.47
CA CYS A 330 -2.49 -13.16 -7.12
C CYS A 330 -2.25 -14.29 -6.11
N ASN A 331 -2.26 -15.51 -6.61
CA ASN A 331 -1.92 -16.74 -5.90
C ASN A 331 -0.66 -17.37 -6.50
N ALA A 332 0.39 -17.49 -5.70
CA ALA A 332 1.69 -18.02 -6.12
C ALA A 332 1.70 -19.57 -6.14
N PRO A 333 1.22 -20.29 -5.11
CA PRO A 333 1.21 -21.76 -5.12
C PRO A 333 0.44 -22.38 -6.30
N MET A 334 -0.59 -21.70 -6.81
CA MET A 334 -1.41 -22.20 -7.92
C MET A 334 -0.77 -22.02 -9.30
N THR A 335 0.51 -21.62 -9.40
CA THR A 335 1.23 -21.60 -10.68
C THR A 335 1.58 -23.00 -11.21
N GLU A 336 1.41 -24.08 -10.43
CA GLU A 336 1.93 -25.39 -10.87
C GLU A 336 0.99 -26.59 -11.03
N TRP A 337 -0.14 -26.79 -10.33
CA TRP A 337 -0.77 -28.13 -10.42
C TRP A 337 -2.30 -28.24 -10.34
N LYS A 338 -3.04 -27.19 -9.99
CA LYS A 338 -4.47 -27.34 -9.73
C LYS A 338 -5.26 -26.20 -10.35
N VAL A 339 -5.95 -26.57 -11.43
CA VAL A 339 -7.15 -25.92 -11.96
C VAL A 339 -6.97 -24.67 -12.81
N LEU A 340 -6.34 -24.77 -13.99
CA LEU A 340 -6.54 -23.72 -15.00
C LEU A 340 -6.56 -24.31 -16.41
N ARG A 341 -7.71 -24.87 -16.78
CA ARG A 341 -8.29 -24.65 -18.11
C ARG A 341 -9.29 -23.50 -17.97
N ARG A 342 -9.45 -22.68 -19.00
CA ARG A 342 -10.46 -21.61 -19.15
C ARG A 342 -11.55 -21.62 -18.07
N GLY A 343 -11.61 -20.58 -17.24
CA GLY A 343 -12.75 -20.38 -16.35
C GLY A 343 -12.46 -19.55 -15.12
N PRO A 344 -13.49 -19.32 -14.29
CA PRO A 344 -13.39 -18.59 -13.04
C PRO A 344 -12.32 -19.14 -12.13
N GLY A 345 -11.57 -18.28 -11.48
CA GLY A 345 -10.48 -18.72 -10.63
C GLY A 345 -9.67 -17.58 -10.05
N VAL A 346 -8.66 -17.95 -9.28
CA VAL A 346 -7.69 -17.03 -8.71
C VAL A 346 -6.71 -16.57 -9.78
N ALA A 347 -6.22 -15.35 -9.66
CA ALA A 347 -5.17 -14.82 -10.52
C ALA A 347 -3.86 -15.58 -10.28
N ALA A 348 -3.27 -16.18 -11.31
CA ALA A 348 -1.93 -16.73 -11.20
C ALA A 348 -0.89 -15.61 -11.04
N CYS A 349 0.09 -15.79 -10.15
CA CYS A 349 1.14 -14.79 -9.93
C CYS A 349 2.12 -14.70 -11.10
N ASP A 350 2.23 -13.51 -11.66
CA ASP A 350 3.21 -13.11 -12.66
C ASP A 350 3.87 -11.82 -12.18
N LEU A 351 5.00 -11.95 -11.49
CA LEU A 351 5.68 -10.81 -10.85
C LEU A 351 6.10 -9.75 -11.88
N PRO A 352 6.71 -10.09 -13.05
CA PRO A 352 6.99 -9.11 -14.09
C PRO A 352 5.76 -8.30 -14.53
N ARG A 353 4.62 -8.96 -14.79
CA ARG A 353 3.37 -8.26 -15.13
C ARG A 353 2.92 -7.34 -14.01
N MET A 354 2.90 -7.84 -12.77
CA MET A 354 2.44 -7.06 -11.63
C MET A 354 3.35 -5.86 -11.35
N GLN A 355 4.68 -6.01 -11.43
CA GLN A 355 5.63 -4.89 -11.31
C GLN A 355 5.35 -3.81 -12.38
N TRP A 356 5.11 -4.23 -13.63
CA TRP A 356 4.75 -3.31 -14.70
C TRP A 356 3.40 -2.61 -14.43
N GLN A 357 2.37 -3.35 -13.99
CA GLN A 357 1.05 -2.80 -13.65
C GLN A 357 1.14 -1.80 -12.50
N ILE A 358 1.90 -2.10 -11.45
CA ILE A 358 2.14 -1.19 -10.32
C ILE A 358 2.76 0.12 -10.82
N ALA A 359 3.80 0.04 -11.65
CA ALA A 359 4.46 1.22 -12.19
C ALA A 359 3.54 2.05 -13.11
N ASP A 360 2.74 1.40 -13.97
CA ASP A 360 1.72 2.07 -14.80
C ASP A 360 0.67 2.80 -13.95
N LEU A 361 0.14 2.12 -12.93
CA LEU A 361 -0.86 2.68 -12.02
C LEU A 361 -0.34 3.91 -11.29
N ARG A 362 0.90 3.87 -10.79
CA ARG A 362 1.55 5.02 -10.16
C ARG A 362 1.70 6.19 -11.14
N LYS A 363 2.12 5.93 -12.37
CA LYS A 363 2.22 6.96 -13.43
C LYS A 363 0.86 7.61 -13.72
N ARG A 364 -0.22 6.87 -13.56
CA ARG A 364 -1.61 7.35 -13.69
C ARG A 364 -2.16 8.00 -12.41
N GLY A 365 -1.35 8.13 -11.37
CA GLY A 365 -1.70 8.77 -10.10
C GLY A 365 -2.45 7.88 -9.11
N TYR A 366 -2.47 6.56 -9.31
CA TYR A 366 -3.03 5.61 -8.35
C TYR A 366 -2.02 5.22 -7.27
N VAL A 367 -2.56 4.78 -6.14
CA VAL A 367 -1.90 4.20 -4.96
C VAL A 367 -2.13 2.69 -5.00
N PRO A 368 -1.15 1.89 -5.47
CA PRO A 368 -1.33 0.45 -5.58
C PRO A 368 -1.28 -0.24 -4.21
N ILE A 369 -2.24 -1.12 -3.96
CA ILE A 369 -2.37 -2.00 -2.80
C ILE A 369 -2.35 -3.43 -3.34
N VAL A 370 -1.37 -4.23 -2.91
CA VAL A 370 -1.08 -5.53 -3.53
C VAL A 370 -1.22 -6.63 -2.48
N SER A 371 -1.93 -7.70 -2.81
CA SER A 371 -1.96 -8.92 -1.99
C SER A 371 -1.44 -10.12 -2.78
N VAL A 372 -0.66 -10.96 -2.12
CA VAL A 372 -0.08 -12.17 -2.71
C VAL A 372 -0.33 -13.33 -1.78
N GLN A 373 -1.19 -14.25 -2.20
CA GLN A 373 -1.31 -15.54 -1.54
C GLN A 373 -0.05 -16.36 -1.82
N HIS A 374 0.69 -16.69 -0.75
CA HIS A 374 1.93 -17.45 -0.81
C HIS A 374 1.77 -18.79 -0.08
N ASP A 375 2.87 -19.52 0.11
CA ASP A 375 2.89 -20.82 0.78
C ASP A 375 2.44 -20.74 2.25
N GLU A 376 1.74 -21.77 2.71
CA GLU A 376 1.37 -21.94 4.11
C GLU A 376 2.58 -22.24 4.98
N VAL A 377 2.87 -21.35 5.94
CA VAL A 377 4.00 -21.49 6.86
C VAL A 377 3.60 -21.10 8.27
N TYR A 378 3.58 -22.09 9.16
CA TYR A 378 3.08 -21.95 10.54
C TYR A 378 4.19 -21.57 11.52
N LYS A 379 4.95 -20.53 11.20
CA LYS A 379 5.97 -19.93 12.07
C LYS A 379 6.08 -18.44 11.75
N HIS A 380 6.50 -17.64 12.72
CA HIS A 380 6.62 -16.19 12.53
C HIS A 380 7.71 -15.78 11.51
N ASP A 381 8.69 -16.65 11.25
CA ASP A 381 9.74 -16.39 10.25
C ASP A 381 9.22 -16.63 8.82
N PRO A 382 9.11 -15.57 7.99
CA PRO A 382 8.60 -15.72 6.64
C PRO A 382 9.62 -16.48 5.76
N PRO A 383 9.16 -17.32 4.82
CA PRO A 383 10.05 -17.98 3.87
C PRO A 383 10.83 -17.01 3.00
N GLN A 384 12.05 -17.38 2.61
CA GLN A 384 12.87 -16.53 1.73
C GLN A 384 12.22 -16.25 0.37
N GLY A 385 11.46 -17.21 -0.17
CA GLY A 385 10.70 -17.03 -1.42
C GLY A 385 9.67 -15.93 -1.30
N LEU A 386 8.84 -15.99 -0.24
CA LEU A 386 7.87 -14.94 0.10
C LEU A 386 8.54 -13.57 0.26
N VAL A 387 9.65 -13.50 1.01
CA VAL A 387 10.39 -12.24 1.20
C VAL A 387 10.88 -11.66 -0.12
N ARG A 388 11.50 -12.51 -0.96
CA ARG A 388 11.99 -12.12 -2.30
C ARG A 388 10.86 -11.59 -3.18
N ASP A 389 9.75 -12.31 -3.24
CA ASP A 389 8.65 -12.01 -4.17
C ASP A 389 7.93 -10.71 -3.78
N LEU A 390 7.65 -10.50 -2.48
CA LEU A 390 7.04 -9.27 -2.01
C LEU A 390 7.98 -8.06 -2.12
N ARG A 391 9.29 -8.23 -1.86
CA ARG A 391 10.28 -7.16 -2.10
C ARG A 391 10.38 -6.79 -3.58
N ALA A 392 10.33 -7.78 -4.48
CA ALA A 392 10.31 -7.52 -5.92
C ALA A 392 9.09 -6.69 -6.34
N LEU A 393 7.91 -6.96 -5.77
CA LEU A 393 6.72 -6.13 -6.02
C LEU A 393 6.86 -4.73 -5.40
N ALA A 394 7.40 -4.65 -4.18
CA ALA A 394 7.69 -3.39 -3.50
C ALA A 394 8.68 -2.50 -4.28
N ASP A 395 9.62 -3.11 -5.01
CA ASP A 395 10.55 -2.37 -5.87
C ASP A 395 9.84 -1.52 -6.93
N ALA A 396 8.64 -1.90 -7.39
CA ALA A 396 7.85 -1.09 -8.34
C ALA A 396 7.14 0.12 -7.70
N GLY A 397 7.17 0.22 -6.36
CA GLY A 397 6.65 1.33 -5.57
C GLY A 397 5.15 1.32 -5.22
N PRO A 398 4.49 0.17 -4.98
CA PRO A 398 3.15 0.19 -4.39
C PRO A 398 3.21 0.86 -3.02
N ALA A 399 2.07 1.34 -2.50
CA ALA A 399 2.05 1.87 -1.13
C ALA A 399 2.11 0.73 -0.09
N PHE A 400 1.48 -0.40 -0.41
CA PHE A 400 1.33 -1.53 0.49
C PHE A 400 1.37 -2.85 -0.28
N VAL A 401 2.12 -3.82 0.24
CA VAL A 401 2.18 -5.21 -0.25
C VAL A 401 1.98 -6.14 0.94
N MET A 402 1.06 -7.09 0.79
CA MET A 402 0.76 -8.08 1.83
C MET A 402 0.89 -9.50 1.29
N GLY A 403 1.47 -10.38 2.11
CA GLY A 403 1.34 -11.82 1.93
C GLY A 403 0.06 -12.31 2.60
N SER A 404 -0.75 -13.13 1.93
CA SER A 404 -1.88 -13.85 2.54
C SER A 404 -1.57 -15.36 2.63
N GLN A 405 -2.49 -16.13 3.24
CA GLN A 405 -2.44 -17.60 3.42
C GLN A 405 -1.50 -18.17 4.49
N ALA A 406 -0.44 -17.49 4.94
CA ALA A 406 0.47 -18.07 5.92
C ALA A 406 -0.22 -18.60 7.20
N HIS A 407 -1.43 -18.11 7.51
CA HIS A 407 -2.24 -18.39 8.71
C HIS A 407 -1.57 -18.00 10.04
N CYS A 408 -0.28 -17.67 10.01
CA CYS A 408 0.54 -17.18 11.09
C CYS A 408 0.89 -15.70 10.83
N PRO A 409 0.97 -14.86 11.88
CA PRO A 409 1.43 -13.50 11.72
C PRO A 409 2.93 -13.50 11.47
N HIS A 410 3.35 -12.87 10.39
CA HIS A 410 4.73 -12.61 10.04
C HIS A 410 5.08 -11.14 10.34
N PRO A 411 6.36 -10.77 10.45
CA PRO A 411 6.75 -9.38 10.59
C PRO A 411 6.39 -8.54 9.36
N TRP A 412 6.50 -7.23 9.53
CA TRP A 412 6.47 -6.24 8.46
C TRP A 412 7.76 -5.42 8.43
N GLU A 413 8.01 -4.79 7.30
CA GLU A 413 9.09 -3.82 7.10
C GLU A 413 8.68 -2.77 6.06
N VAL A 414 9.53 -1.75 5.88
CA VAL A 414 9.41 -0.84 4.74
C VAL A 414 10.58 -1.08 3.80
N HIS A 415 10.26 -1.31 2.53
CA HIS A 415 11.25 -1.54 1.47
C HIS A 415 10.99 -0.56 0.33
N ARG A 416 11.95 0.35 0.11
CA ARG A 416 11.94 1.37 -0.95
C ARG A 416 10.67 2.23 -0.93
N GLY A 417 10.23 2.58 0.27
CA GLY A 417 9.05 3.39 0.56
C GLY A 417 7.72 2.62 0.61
N ALA A 418 7.69 1.35 0.18
CA ALA A 418 6.50 0.50 0.26
C ALA A 418 6.42 -0.20 1.62
N TYR A 419 5.25 -0.24 2.23
CA TYR A 419 5.00 -1.06 3.41
C TYR A 419 4.80 -2.52 3.00
N VAL A 420 5.58 -3.44 3.56
CA VAL A 420 5.54 -4.87 3.23
C VAL A 420 5.18 -5.65 4.49
N HIS A 421 3.97 -6.24 4.52
CA HIS A 421 3.54 -7.14 5.58
C HIS A 421 3.55 -8.58 5.08
N TYR A 422 4.41 -9.43 5.64
CA TYR A 422 4.59 -10.78 5.10
C TYR A 422 3.44 -11.75 5.42
N GLY A 423 2.48 -11.39 6.28
CA GLY A 423 1.42 -12.30 6.68
C GLY A 423 0.66 -11.76 7.89
N PRO A 424 -0.59 -11.30 7.76
CA PRO A 424 -1.37 -10.82 8.90
C PRO A 424 -1.87 -11.95 9.83
N GLY A 425 -1.86 -13.21 9.38
CA GLY A 425 -2.44 -14.34 10.10
C GLY A 425 -3.94 -14.53 9.84
N ASN A 426 -4.61 -15.34 10.67
CA ASN A 426 -6.04 -15.62 10.51
C ASN A 426 -6.92 -14.48 11.03
N PHE A 427 -8.00 -14.17 10.31
CA PHE A 427 -9.02 -13.24 10.78
C PHE A 427 -10.29 -13.99 11.23
N TYR A 428 -11.03 -14.58 10.29
CA TYR A 428 -12.13 -15.50 10.60
C TYR A 428 -11.79 -16.90 10.07
N PHE A 429 -11.09 -17.68 10.88
CA PHE A 429 -10.80 -19.08 10.57
C PHE A 429 -10.69 -19.91 11.85
N ASP A 430 -10.69 -21.23 11.71
CA ASP A 430 -10.78 -22.15 12.84
C ASP A 430 -9.45 -22.66 13.39
N GLN A 431 -8.33 -22.20 12.83
CA GLN A 431 -7.03 -22.54 13.39
C GLN A 431 -6.78 -21.76 14.69
N PHE A 432 -6.62 -22.49 15.80
CA PHE A 432 -6.65 -21.93 17.16
C PHE A 432 -5.46 -22.37 18.04
N TRP A 433 -4.43 -22.99 17.45
CA TRP A 433 -3.18 -23.33 18.14
C TRP A 433 -2.09 -22.28 17.88
N HIS A 434 -1.07 -22.22 18.73
CA HIS A 434 0.08 -21.34 18.47
C HIS A 434 0.95 -21.93 17.35
N PRO A 435 1.47 -21.13 16.39
CA PRO A 435 1.36 -19.66 16.32
C PRO A 435 0.22 -19.11 15.44
N VAL A 436 -0.61 -19.97 14.84
CA VAL A 436 -1.63 -19.59 13.85
C VAL A 436 -2.91 -18.97 14.43
N ARG A 437 -3.09 -19.06 15.75
CA ARG A 437 -4.22 -18.45 16.46
C ARG A 437 -4.10 -16.96 16.62
N ASP A 438 -2.89 -16.41 16.59
CA ASP A 438 -2.65 -14.98 16.74
C ASP A 438 -2.61 -14.32 15.37
N ALA A 439 -2.88 -13.01 15.31
CA ALA A 439 -2.89 -12.27 14.06
C ALA A 439 -2.65 -10.77 14.31
N ALA A 440 -2.23 -10.07 13.26
CA ALA A 440 -2.07 -8.62 13.21
C ALA A 440 -2.74 -8.11 11.92
N GLN A 441 -3.94 -7.53 12.04
CA GLN A 441 -4.67 -6.94 10.91
C GLN A 441 -4.20 -5.50 10.68
N ASP A 442 -4.13 -5.03 9.45
CA ASP A 442 -3.63 -3.68 9.15
C ASP A 442 -4.76 -2.66 8.95
N LYS A 443 -4.51 -1.42 9.37
CA LYS A 443 -5.34 -0.25 9.09
C LYS A 443 -4.50 0.85 8.47
N LEU A 444 -4.71 1.07 7.19
CA LEU A 444 -3.94 1.96 6.33
C LEU A 444 -4.57 3.36 6.38
N TYR A 445 -3.75 4.36 6.68
CA TYR A 445 -4.16 5.77 6.65
C TYR A 445 -3.60 6.45 5.42
N ILE A 446 -4.44 6.66 4.41
CA ILE A 446 -4.03 7.20 3.11
C ILE A 446 -4.57 8.63 2.98
N HIS A 447 -3.67 9.59 2.95
CA HIS A 447 -4.00 11.01 2.83
C HIS A 447 -3.38 11.60 1.56
N ALA A 448 -4.21 12.23 0.72
CA ALA A 448 -3.77 12.89 -0.51
C ALA A 448 -2.85 12.01 -1.40
N ASN A 449 -3.27 10.75 -1.65
CA ASN A 449 -2.54 9.72 -2.39
C ASN A 449 -1.22 9.24 -1.75
N LYS A 450 -1.01 9.47 -0.45
CA LYS A 450 0.16 8.99 0.30
C LYS A 450 -0.29 8.12 1.48
N LEU A 451 0.30 6.93 1.62
CA LEU A 451 0.20 6.15 2.85
C LEU A 451 1.03 6.83 3.93
N LEU A 452 0.38 7.33 4.98
CA LEU A 452 1.04 8.02 6.08
C LEU A 452 1.53 7.06 7.15
N THR A 453 0.70 6.11 7.55
CA THR A 453 1.03 5.11 8.58
C THR A 453 0.12 3.89 8.46
N VAL A 454 0.50 2.82 9.15
CA VAL A 454 -0.29 1.59 9.30
C VAL A 454 -0.48 1.35 10.79
N GLY A 455 -1.74 1.31 11.22
CA GLY A 455 -2.12 0.84 12.56
C GLY A 455 -2.46 -0.65 12.54
N HIS A 456 -2.47 -1.28 13.70
CA HIS A 456 -2.69 -2.73 13.82
C HIS A 456 -3.82 -3.08 14.77
N LEU A 457 -4.57 -4.13 14.43
CA LEU A 457 -5.40 -4.87 15.39
C LEU A 457 -4.77 -6.22 15.65
N TYR A 458 -4.39 -6.46 16.90
CA TYR A 458 -3.85 -7.74 17.32
C TYR A 458 -4.96 -8.62 17.89
N THR A 459 -5.14 -9.81 17.32
CA THR A 459 -6.21 -10.72 17.73
C THR A 459 -5.70 -12.12 18.04
N ARG A 460 -6.47 -12.85 18.86
CA ARG A 460 -6.37 -14.29 19.07
C ARG A 460 -7.68 -14.96 18.71
N ILE A 461 -7.62 -16.05 17.95
CA ILE A 461 -8.76 -16.93 17.70
C ILE A 461 -9.05 -17.75 18.96
N GLU A 462 -10.25 -17.57 19.49
CA GLU A 462 -10.84 -18.37 20.55
C GLU A 462 -11.97 -19.22 19.98
N GLU A 463 -12.32 -20.29 20.71
CA GLU A 463 -13.50 -21.12 20.42
C GLU A 463 -13.54 -21.66 18.96
N ARG A 464 -12.36 -21.79 18.33
CA ARG A 464 -12.19 -22.27 16.95
C ARG A 464 -12.90 -21.44 15.89
N GLY A 465 -12.97 -20.12 16.08
CA GLY A 465 -13.46 -19.22 15.03
C GLY A 465 -13.77 -17.78 15.44
N ARG A 466 -13.63 -17.41 16.72
CA ARG A 466 -13.93 -16.07 17.21
C ARG A 466 -12.65 -15.28 17.46
N PRO A 467 -12.32 -14.25 16.66
CA PRO A 467 -11.23 -13.35 16.99
C PRO A 467 -11.58 -12.47 18.20
N ARG A 468 -10.65 -12.39 19.15
CA ARG A 468 -10.67 -11.47 20.30
C ARG A 468 -9.42 -10.61 20.27
N VAL A 469 -9.54 -9.32 20.60
CA VAL A 469 -8.38 -8.43 20.78
C VAL A 469 -7.46 -8.93 21.89
N LEU A 470 -6.15 -8.97 21.62
CA LEU A 470 -5.14 -9.36 22.60
C LEU A 470 -5.11 -8.40 23.79
N ASP A 471 -4.88 -8.94 24.99
CA ASP A 471 -4.53 -8.11 26.14
C ASP A 471 -3.10 -7.54 26.02
N ALA A 472 -2.70 -6.68 26.97
CA ALA A 472 -1.39 -6.02 26.91
C ALA A 472 -0.21 -7.00 27.01
N LYS A 473 -0.34 -8.09 27.76
CA LYS A 473 0.70 -9.11 27.91
C LYS A 473 0.80 -9.95 26.64
N GLU A 474 -0.32 -10.49 26.17
CA GLU A 474 -0.41 -11.28 24.93
C GLU A 474 0.14 -10.49 23.73
N ARG A 475 -0.22 -9.20 23.62
CA ARG A 475 0.30 -8.32 22.56
C ARG A 475 1.80 -8.09 22.67
N THR A 476 2.32 -7.90 23.89
CA THR A 476 3.76 -7.73 24.11
C THR A 476 4.55 -8.98 23.71
N GLU A 477 4.02 -10.17 24.01
CA GLU A 477 4.61 -11.44 23.58
C GLU A 477 4.64 -11.54 22.05
N LEU A 478 3.50 -11.33 21.39
CA LEU A 478 3.42 -11.36 19.92
C LEU A 478 4.38 -10.37 19.26
N LEU A 479 4.40 -9.11 19.71
CA LEU A 479 5.30 -8.09 19.16
C LEU A 479 6.77 -8.44 19.37
N THR A 480 7.11 -9.13 20.46
CA THR A 480 8.48 -9.60 20.69
C THR A 480 8.88 -10.68 19.70
N ASP A 481 7.98 -11.62 19.42
CA ASP A 481 8.22 -12.68 18.45
C ASP A 481 8.36 -12.12 17.02
N LEU A 482 7.48 -11.18 16.64
CA LEU A 482 7.52 -10.52 15.34
C LEU A 482 8.76 -9.63 15.17
N ALA A 483 9.15 -8.86 16.19
CA ALA A 483 10.41 -8.10 16.16
C ALA A 483 11.61 -9.04 16.00
N GLY A 484 11.62 -10.16 16.72
CA GLY A 484 12.63 -11.21 16.54
C GLY A 484 12.67 -11.75 15.12
N ALA A 485 11.52 -12.07 14.53
CA ALA A 485 11.43 -12.55 13.15
C ALA A 485 11.90 -11.49 12.13
N GLN A 486 11.58 -10.22 12.36
CA GLN A 486 12.04 -9.10 11.53
C GLN A 486 13.57 -9.04 11.49
N THR A 487 14.25 -9.20 12.62
CA THR A 487 15.73 -9.17 12.66
C THR A 487 16.40 -10.31 11.89
N ARG A 488 15.67 -11.40 11.63
CA ARG A 488 16.14 -12.57 10.87
C ARG A 488 15.81 -12.49 9.38
N LEU A 489 15.11 -11.46 8.93
CA LEU A 489 14.89 -11.23 7.51
C LEU A 489 16.23 -11.07 6.77
N PRO A 490 16.32 -11.52 5.50
CA PRO A 490 17.46 -11.22 4.65
C PRO A 490 17.74 -9.71 4.64
N LYS A 491 19.03 -9.33 4.73
CA LYS A 491 19.44 -7.92 4.57
C LYS A 491 19.00 -7.39 3.20
N GLY A 492 18.84 -6.06 3.11
CA GLY A 492 18.51 -5.38 1.85
C GLY A 492 17.23 -4.56 1.89
N ALA A 493 16.53 -4.49 3.03
CA ALA A 493 15.47 -3.51 3.22
C ALA A 493 16.06 -2.09 3.14
N GLU A 494 15.53 -1.29 2.23
CA GLU A 494 15.91 0.11 2.06
C GLU A 494 14.69 0.99 2.38
N PRO A 495 14.31 1.19 3.67
CA PRO A 495 13.07 1.89 4.03
C PRO A 495 12.97 3.29 3.41
N TRP A 496 14.13 3.89 3.13
CA TRP A 496 14.31 5.22 2.59
C TRP A 496 14.58 5.28 1.09
N GLY A 497 14.75 4.13 0.43
CA GLY A 497 15.00 4.06 -1.01
C GLY A 497 13.80 4.55 -1.81
N ALA A 498 14.04 5.17 -2.95
CA ALA A 498 12.97 5.49 -3.91
C ALA A 498 12.65 4.26 -4.76
N PRO A 499 11.40 4.00 -5.18
CA PRO A 499 11.04 2.90 -6.07
C PRO A 499 11.92 2.79 -7.33
N LEU A 500 12.10 1.57 -7.85
CA LEU A 500 12.87 1.31 -9.06
C LEU A 500 12.13 1.91 -10.25
N ASP A 501 12.90 2.43 -11.21
CA ASP A 501 12.35 2.84 -12.48
C ASP A 501 12.07 1.60 -13.33
N ILE A 502 10.80 1.20 -13.39
CA ILE A 502 10.34 0.10 -14.23
C ILE A 502 10.06 0.68 -15.63
N PRO A 503 10.83 0.31 -16.67
CA PRO A 503 10.70 0.93 -17.99
C PRO A 503 9.30 0.74 -18.58
N MET A 504 8.60 1.85 -18.81
CA MET A 504 7.28 1.87 -19.46
C MET A 504 7.44 1.82 -20.99
N THR A 505 7.96 0.70 -21.48
CA THR A 505 8.13 0.46 -22.93
C THR A 505 6.85 -0.05 -23.57
N ARG A 506 6.86 -0.15 -24.91
CA ARG A 506 5.78 -0.79 -25.68
C ARG A 506 5.72 -2.30 -25.46
N ASP A 507 6.82 -2.93 -25.02
CA ASP A 507 6.88 -4.34 -24.68
C ASP A 507 6.41 -4.52 -23.23
N ARG A 508 5.24 -5.14 -23.06
CA ARG A 508 4.61 -5.37 -21.75
C ARG A 508 4.75 -6.83 -21.35
N PRO A 509 5.26 -7.14 -20.15
CA PRO A 509 5.20 -8.49 -19.63
C PRO A 509 3.75 -8.87 -19.34
N ASP A 510 3.37 -10.08 -19.73
CA ASP A 510 2.07 -10.66 -19.42
C ASP A 510 2.21 -12.19 -19.37
N SER A 511 1.12 -12.88 -19.07
CA SER A 511 1.09 -14.33 -19.01
C SER A 511 -0.28 -14.89 -19.30
N ILE A 512 -0.27 -16.12 -19.81
CA ILE A 512 -1.46 -16.94 -19.99
C ILE A 512 -1.30 -18.22 -19.19
N VAL A 513 -2.42 -18.82 -18.77
CA VAL A 513 -2.39 -20.12 -18.13
C VAL A 513 -2.99 -21.17 -19.03
N ILE A 514 -2.24 -22.24 -19.28
CA ILE A 514 -2.65 -23.36 -20.12
C ILE A 514 -2.37 -24.65 -19.36
N ASN A 515 -3.40 -25.49 -19.21
CA ASN A 515 -3.31 -26.77 -18.49
C ASN A 515 -2.70 -26.63 -17.09
N GLY A 516 -3.05 -25.55 -16.38
CA GLY A 516 -2.53 -25.29 -15.04
C GLY A 516 -1.12 -24.70 -14.98
N GLN A 517 -0.47 -24.44 -16.11
CA GLN A 517 0.88 -23.88 -16.16
C GLN A 517 0.86 -22.43 -16.65
N LEU A 518 1.53 -21.56 -15.92
CA LEU A 518 1.75 -20.17 -16.32
C LEU A 518 2.79 -20.11 -17.44
N HIS A 519 2.42 -19.51 -18.57
CA HIS A 519 3.30 -19.25 -19.68
C HIS A 519 3.49 -17.75 -19.84
N ALA A 520 4.72 -17.29 -19.64
CA ALA A 520 5.08 -15.90 -19.88
C ALA A 520 4.98 -15.57 -21.38
N ILE A 521 4.41 -14.40 -21.65
CA ILE A 521 4.31 -13.78 -22.96
C ILE A 521 4.79 -12.33 -22.87
N THR A 522 5.14 -11.76 -24.02
CA THR A 522 5.37 -10.32 -24.15
C THR A 522 4.36 -9.76 -25.12
N VAL A 523 3.64 -8.72 -24.69
CA VAL A 523 2.68 -7.99 -25.53
C VAL A 523 3.32 -6.69 -25.95
N LYS A 524 3.73 -6.58 -27.22
CA LYS A 524 4.13 -5.32 -27.82
C LYS A 524 2.90 -4.55 -28.27
N THR A 525 2.76 -3.30 -27.82
CA THR A 525 1.66 -2.44 -28.24
C THR A 525 1.96 -1.66 -29.53
N PRO A 526 0.94 -1.18 -30.25
CA PRO A 526 1.09 -0.17 -31.29
C PRO A 526 1.87 1.04 -30.80
N ALA A 527 2.50 1.78 -31.72
CA ALA A 527 3.26 2.98 -31.41
C ALA A 527 2.38 4.10 -30.83
N LYS A 528 1.11 4.14 -31.27
CA LYS A 528 0.09 5.06 -30.77
C LYS A 528 -1.20 4.28 -30.52
N ILE A 529 -1.66 4.28 -29.27
CA ILE A 529 -2.98 3.77 -28.89
C ILE A 529 -3.94 4.96 -28.85
N GLU A 530 -4.99 4.89 -29.65
CA GLU A 530 -6.03 5.91 -29.75
C GLU A 530 -7.29 5.38 -29.04
N PRO A 531 -8.04 6.24 -28.34
CA PRO A 531 -9.35 5.87 -27.80
C PRO A 531 -10.24 5.28 -28.91
N ASP A 532 -11.01 4.24 -28.58
CA ASP A 532 -12.02 3.59 -29.43
C ASP A 532 -11.53 2.89 -30.72
N LYS A 533 -10.23 2.98 -31.04
CA LYS A 533 -9.64 2.29 -32.18
C LYS A 533 -9.33 0.83 -31.82
N LYS A 534 -9.75 -0.09 -32.68
CA LYS A 534 -9.36 -1.49 -32.65
C LYS A 534 -8.17 -1.74 -33.56
N TYR A 535 -7.27 -2.60 -33.13
CA TYR A 535 -5.99 -2.87 -33.80
C TYR A 535 -5.87 -4.34 -34.21
N PRO A 536 -5.20 -4.65 -35.33
CA PRO A 536 -4.83 -6.02 -35.65
C PRO A 536 -4.02 -6.69 -34.55
N LEU A 537 -4.12 -8.02 -34.48
CA LEU A 537 -3.29 -8.87 -33.64
C LEU A 537 -2.37 -9.74 -34.49
N VAL A 538 -1.07 -9.72 -34.17
CA VAL A 538 -0.07 -10.63 -34.71
C VAL A 538 0.40 -11.56 -33.60
N VAL A 539 0.14 -12.86 -33.73
CA VAL A 539 0.68 -13.88 -32.83
C VAL A 539 1.99 -14.38 -33.42
N ASP A 540 3.10 -14.06 -32.76
CA ASP A 540 4.43 -14.40 -33.20
C ASP A 540 4.80 -15.84 -32.80
N VAL A 541 4.75 -16.76 -33.76
CA VAL A 541 5.08 -18.18 -33.57
C VAL A 541 6.42 -18.56 -34.22
N GLY A 542 7.27 -17.58 -34.55
CA GLY A 542 8.50 -17.81 -35.30
C GLY A 542 9.45 -16.62 -35.34
N LEU A 543 9.47 -15.91 -36.47
CA LEU A 543 10.36 -14.75 -36.67
C LEU A 543 9.80 -13.50 -35.99
N PRO A 544 10.62 -12.74 -35.24
CA PRO A 544 10.21 -11.49 -34.61
C PRO A 544 9.50 -10.55 -35.60
N VAL A 545 8.22 -10.30 -35.35
CA VAL A 545 7.48 -9.24 -36.04
C VAL A 545 7.56 -7.96 -35.20
N ASP A 546 7.80 -6.84 -35.88
CA ASP A 546 7.65 -5.51 -35.31
C ASP A 546 6.65 -4.74 -36.18
N ASP A 547 5.52 -4.34 -35.59
CA ASP A 547 4.45 -3.64 -36.28
C ASP A 547 3.95 -2.50 -35.39
N ASP A 548 4.09 -1.28 -35.89
CA ASP A 548 3.68 -0.06 -35.19
C ASP A 548 2.17 0.16 -35.16
N ASN A 549 1.43 -0.59 -35.97
CA ASN A 549 -0.01 -0.48 -36.13
C ASN A 549 -0.78 -1.71 -35.62
N ALA A 550 -0.10 -2.67 -35.00
CA ALA A 550 -0.71 -3.88 -34.46
C ALA A 550 -0.24 -4.18 -33.04
N PHE A 551 -1.03 -4.99 -32.31
CA PHE A 551 -0.51 -5.68 -31.15
C PHE A 551 0.27 -6.91 -31.61
N VAL A 552 1.48 -7.10 -31.08
CA VAL A 552 2.29 -8.28 -31.35
C VAL A 552 2.48 -9.06 -30.07
N VAL A 553 2.13 -10.35 -30.06
CA VAL A 553 2.30 -11.22 -28.90
C VAL A 553 3.41 -12.22 -29.15
N LYS A 554 4.38 -12.26 -28.25
CA LYS A 554 5.54 -13.15 -28.31
C LYS A 554 5.52 -14.12 -27.13
N PRO A 555 5.28 -15.42 -27.36
CA PRO A 555 5.38 -16.42 -26.32
C PRO A 555 6.83 -16.78 -26.01
N SER A 556 7.11 -17.17 -24.76
CA SER A 556 8.39 -17.77 -24.38
C SER A 556 8.59 -19.13 -25.09
N LYS A 557 9.85 -19.48 -25.39
CA LYS A 557 10.30 -20.54 -26.34
C LYS A 557 9.81 -21.99 -26.12
N SER A 558 8.89 -22.27 -25.18
CA SER A 558 8.55 -23.65 -24.75
C SER A 558 7.06 -24.00 -24.81
N ALA A 559 6.28 -23.45 -25.74
CA ALA A 559 4.85 -23.74 -25.83
C ALA A 559 4.57 -25.06 -26.59
N ALA A 560 4.30 -26.13 -25.84
CA ALA A 560 3.80 -27.41 -26.35
C ALA A 560 2.44 -27.23 -27.07
N SER A 561 2.32 -27.81 -28.27
CA SER A 561 1.17 -27.79 -29.19
C SER A 561 0.66 -26.38 -29.59
N ALA A 562 1.11 -25.89 -30.75
CA ALA A 562 0.81 -24.54 -31.23
C ALA A 562 -0.70 -24.20 -31.35
N LYS A 563 -1.60 -25.18 -31.53
CA LYS A 563 -3.01 -24.91 -31.85
C LYS A 563 -3.85 -24.47 -30.63
N GLU A 564 -3.76 -25.19 -29.51
CA GLU A 564 -4.49 -24.85 -28.28
C GLU A 564 -3.93 -23.56 -27.67
N PHE A 565 -2.61 -23.44 -27.68
CA PHE A 565 -1.86 -22.28 -27.21
C PHE A 565 -2.26 -20.98 -27.95
N ASN A 566 -2.31 -21.03 -29.28
CA ASN A 566 -2.69 -19.89 -30.11
C ASN A 566 -4.13 -19.42 -29.85
N ALA A 567 -5.07 -20.34 -29.65
CA ALA A 567 -6.47 -20.00 -29.41
C ALA A 567 -6.65 -19.26 -28.07
N VAL A 568 -5.95 -19.69 -27.02
CA VAL A 568 -5.98 -19.05 -25.70
C VAL A 568 -5.35 -17.65 -25.75
N ILE A 569 -4.25 -17.48 -26.47
CA ILE A 569 -3.65 -16.14 -26.68
C ILE A 569 -4.64 -15.20 -27.34
N VAL A 570 -5.24 -15.60 -28.45
CA VAL A 570 -6.13 -14.73 -29.23
C VAL A 570 -7.31 -14.27 -28.38
N GLU A 571 -7.95 -15.20 -27.66
CA GLU A 571 -9.06 -14.88 -26.77
C GLU A 571 -8.66 -13.93 -25.65
N MET A 572 -7.56 -14.22 -24.93
CA MET A 572 -7.07 -13.34 -23.86
C MET A 572 -6.75 -11.95 -24.39
N MET A 573 -6.11 -11.87 -25.56
CA MET A 573 -5.76 -10.60 -26.20
C MET A 573 -6.99 -9.79 -26.58
N GLN A 574 -8.00 -10.44 -27.16
CA GLN A 574 -9.26 -9.80 -27.53
C GLN A 574 -10.08 -9.34 -26.32
N ALA A 575 -9.99 -10.06 -25.20
CA ALA A 575 -10.66 -9.68 -23.97
C ALA A 575 -9.97 -8.53 -23.22
N ARG A 576 -8.63 -8.42 -23.31
CA ARG A 576 -7.84 -7.45 -22.53
C ARG A 576 -7.47 -6.18 -23.29
N TYR A 577 -7.22 -6.29 -24.59
CA TYR A 577 -6.67 -5.22 -25.41
C TYR A 577 -7.68 -4.83 -26.50
N PRO A 578 -7.59 -3.59 -27.05
CA PRO A 578 -8.51 -3.14 -28.10
C PRO A 578 -8.14 -3.79 -29.44
N ILE A 579 -8.42 -5.09 -29.58
CA ILE A 579 -8.12 -5.89 -30.76
C ILE A 579 -9.32 -5.87 -31.72
N ASP A 580 -9.06 -5.84 -33.02
CA ASP A 580 -10.05 -6.16 -34.05
C ASP A 580 -10.17 -7.69 -34.16
N HIS A 581 -11.35 -8.21 -33.81
CA HIS A 581 -11.58 -9.65 -33.75
C HIS A 581 -11.50 -10.34 -35.12
N ALA A 582 -11.69 -9.58 -36.21
CA ALA A 582 -11.57 -10.09 -37.56
C ALA A 582 -10.12 -10.09 -38.09
N SER A 583 -9.20 -9.39 -37.40
CA SER A 583 -7.84 -9.14 -37.89
C SER A 583 -6.80 -9.80 -36.99
N VAL A 584 -6.73 -11.14 -37.08
CA VAL A 584 -5.76 -11.97 -36.34
C VAL A 584 -4.87 -12.70 -37.33
N THR A 585 -3.56 -12.53 -37.21
CA THR A 585 -2.56 -13.17 -38.07
C THR A 585 -1.54 -13.94 -37.24
N PHE A 586 -0.98 -15.00 -37.82
CA PHE A 586 0.07 -15.82 -37.21
C PHE A 586 1.35 -15.68 -38.03
N SER A 587 2.48 -15.37 -37.38
CA SER A 587 3.77 -15.28 -38.09
C SER A 587 4.21 -16.65 -38.64
N LYS A 588 5.09 -16.68 -39.65
CA LYS A 588 5.59 -17.96 -40.19
C LYS A 588 6.49 -18.65 -39.15
N PRO A 589 6.32 -19.96 -38.87
CA PRO A 589 7.24 -20.68 -37.99
C PRO A 589 8.66 -20.64 -38.55
N ALA A 590 9.66 -20.53 -37.67
CA ALA A 590 11.06 -20.57 -38.08
C ALA A 590 11.37 -21.92 -38.77
N ALA A 591 12.07 -21.88 -39.91
CA ALA A 591 12.46 -23.10 -40.62
C ALA A 591 13.32 -23.99 -39.68
N PRO A 592 13.10 -25.31 -39.63
CA PRO A 592 13.89 -26.18 -38.78
C PRO A 592 15.35 -26.11 -39.20
N THR A 593 16.23 -25.68 -38.29
CA THR A 593 17.68 -25.77 -38.48
C THR A 593 18.06 -27.23 -38.63
N LYS A 594 18.40 -27.66 -39.85
CA LYS A 594 18.92 -29.02 -40.09
C LYS A 594 20.15 -29.22 -39.20
N PRO A 595 20.22 -30.30 -38.40
CA PRO A 595 21.45 -30.61 -37.68
C PRO A 595 22.55 -30.83 -38.72
N THR A 596 23.61 -30.03 -38.64
CA THR A 596 24.85 -30.25 -39.39
C THR A 596 25.35 -31.65 -39.03
N LYS A 597 25.24 -32.59 -39.98
CA LYS A 597 25.86 -33.91 -39.86
C LYS A 597 27.35 -33.70 -39.54
N PRO A 598 27.89 -34.32 -38.48
CA PRO A 598 29.33 -34.26 -38.24
C PRO A 598 30.04 -34.82 -39.47
N ALA A 599 31.01 -34.06 -39.99
CA ALA A 599 31.84 -34.50 -41.09
C ALA A 599 32.48 -35.84 -40.72
N LYS A 600 32.21 -36.89 -41.50
CA LYS A 600 32.93 -38.16 -41.39
C LYS A 600 34.41 -37.86 -41.66
N LYS A 601 35.24 -37.90 -40.62
CA LYS A 601 36.69 -37.99 -40.79
C LYS A 601 36.98 -39.30 -41.52
N LYS A 602 37.59 -39.20 -42.70
CA LYS A 602 38.20 -40.32 -43.41
C LYS A 602 39.59 -40.58 -42.84
#